data_AF-A0A947ITQ2-F1
#
_entry.id   AF-A0A947ITQ2-F1
#
_cell.length_a   1.000
_cell.length_b   1.000
_cell.length_c   1.000
_cell.angle_alpha   90.00
_cell.angle_beta   90.00
_cell.angle_gamma   90.00
#
_symmetry.space_group_name_H-M   'P 1'
#
loop_
_entity.id
_entity.type
_entity.pdbx_description
1 polymer ?
#
loop_
_entity_poly.entity_id
_entity_poly.type
_entity_poly.pdbx_seq_one_letter_code
_entity_poly.pdbx_strand_id
1 'polypeptide(L)'
;MFFKSSGPGGQRKNKSETAVRIIHLPTGITVVETRHAYQYLNKKDAFKKLEEKLKQRFKKKKSRIPTKINKGTKELILKNKKIHSDKKKMRKKVNLSNY
;
A
#
# COMPACT_ATOMS: atom_id res chain seq x y z
N MET A 1 -25.11 15.02 -9.05
CA MET A 1 -25.36 16.45 -8.77
C MET A 1 -24.45 17.28 -9.66
N PHE A 2 -24.98 18.26 -10.38
CA PHE A 2 -24.21 19.18 -11.22
C PHE A 2 -24.00 20.48 -10.48
N PHE A 3 -22.88 21.14 -10.73
CA PHE A 3 -22.56 22.40 -10.09
C PHE A 3 -21.60 23.23 -10.96
N LYS A 4 -21.43 24.50 -10.62
CA LYS A 4 -20.46 25.39 -11.28
C LYS A 4 -19.06 25.05 -10.78
N SER A 5 -18.11 24.93 -11.70
CA SER A 5 -16.73 24.68 -11.31
C SER A 5 -16.16 25.89 -10.55
N SER A 6 -15.46 25.64 -9.44
CA SER A 6 -14.79 26.67 -8.66
C SER A 6 -13.38 26.97 -9.20
N GLY A 7 -12.88 28.18 -8.95
CA GLY A 7 -11.50 28.61 -9.26
C GLY A 7 -11.37 29.53 -10.48
N PRO A 8 -10.19 30.14 -10.69
CA PRO A 8 -9.97 31.10 -11.77
C PRO A 8 -10.24 30.47 -13.14
N GLY A 9 -10.86 31.26 -14.01
CA GLY A 9 -11.17 30.89 -15.39
C GLY A 9 -12.07 31.93 -16.07
N GLY A 10 -12.28 31.74 -17.38
CA GLY A 10 -13.11 32.64 -18.17
C GLY A 10 -14.62 32.47 -17.93
N GLN A 11 -15.40 33.34 -18.56
CA GLN A 11 -16.87 33.38 -18.44
C GLN A 11 -17.54 32.01 -18.64
N ARG A 12 -17.05 31.21 -19.60
CA ARG A 12 -17.57 29.86 -19.88
C ARG A 12 -17.48 28.91 -18.68
N LYS A 13 -16.40 28.98 -17.89
CA LYS A 13 -16.17 28.09 -16.75
C LYS A 13 -17.04 28.48 -15.54
N ASN A 14 -17.24 29.78 -15.34
CA ASN A 14 -17.95 30.31 -14.18
C ASN A 14 -19.48 30.29 -14.38
N LYS A 15 -19.95 30.44 -15.62
CA LYS A 15 -21.38 30.47 -15.94
C LYS A 15 -21.96 29.05 -16.13
N SER A 16 -21.22 28.14 -16.75
CA SER A 16 -21.74 26.83 -17.14
C SER A 16 -21.66 25.79 -16.01
N GLU A 17 -22.74 25.04 -15.81
CA GLU A 17 -22.85 23.97 -14.80
C GLU A 17 -22.30 22.63 -15.30
N THR A 18 -21.01 22.63 -15.64
CA THR A 18 -20.37 21.48 -16.29
C THR A 18 -19.74 20.50 -15.30
N ALA A 19 -19.56 20.89 -14.04
CA ALA A 19 -18.93 20.04 -13.04
C ALA A 19 -19.88 18.95 -12.55
N VAL A 20 -19.35 17.75 -12.36
CA VAL A 20 -20.13 16.56 -11.98
C VAL A 20 -19.66 16.04 -10.63
N ARG A 21 -20.60 15.84 -9.71
CA ARG A 21 -20.39 15.13 -8.43
C ARG A 21 -21.23 13.86 -8.42
N ILE A 22 -20.59 12.72 -8.17
CA ILE A 22 -21.20 11.39 -8.03
C ILE A 22 -20.88 10.86 -6.65
N ILE A 23 -21.89 10.30 -5.99
CA ILE A 23 -21.78 9.66 -4.67
C ILE A 23 -22.19 8.21 -4.84
N HIS A 24 -21.35 7.29 -4.41
CA HIS A 24 -21.69 5.87 -4.32
C HIS A 24 -22.34 5.62 -2.95
N LEU A 25 -23.68 5.51 -2.94
CA LEU A 25 -24.50 5.37 -1.72
C LEU A 25 -24.01 4.25 -0.78
N PRO A 26 -23.68 3.03 -1.24
CA PRO A 26 -23.29 1.94 -0.34
C PRO A 26 -21.96 2.16 0.39
N THR A 27 -21.01 2.87 -0.22
CA THR A 27 -19.65 3.05 0.34
C THR A 27 -19.37 4.47 0.81
N GLY A 28 -20.28 5.42 0.57
CA GLY A 28 -20.09 6.84 0.82
C GLY A 28 -19.01 7.52 -0.03
N ILE A 29 -18.40 6.82 -1.00
CA ILE A 29 -17.32 7.37 -1.81
C ILE A 29 -17.87 8.45 -2.73
N THR A 30 -17.32 9.66 -2.59
CA THR A 30 -17.65 10.80 -3.45
C THR A 30 -16.53 11.05 -4.45
N VAL A 31 -16.92 11.31 -5.71
CA VAL A 31 -16.03 11.70 -6.80
C VAL A 31 -16.57 12.97 -7.43
N VAL A 32 -15.66 13.90 -7.70
CA VAL A 32 -15.94 15.19 -8.32
C VAL A 32 -15.03 15.34 -9.53
N GLU A 33 -15.60 15.72 -10.67
CA GLU A 33 -14.87 15.98 -11.89
C GLU A 33 -15.26 17.31 -12.55
N THR A 34 -14.26 18.12 -12.88
CA THR A 34 -14.39 19.46 -13.48
C THR A 34 -13.44 19.67 -14.67
N ARG A 35 -12.84 18.59 -15.20
CA ARG A 35 -11.71 18.65 -16.14
C ARG A 35 -12.08 19.21 -17.51
N HIS A 36 -13.26 18.86 -18.00
CA HIS A 36 -13.72 19.17 -19.35
C HIS A 36 -14.75 20.28 -19.38
N ALA A 37 -14.86 20.95 -20.53
CA ALA A 37 -15.89 21.95 -20.79
C ALA A 37 -17.29 21.35 -21.01
N TYR A 38 -17.39 20.03 -21.23
CA TYR A 38 -18.65 19.33 -21.46
C TYR A 38 -18.97 18.39 -20.28
N GLN A 39 -20.21 18.48 -19.78
CA GLN A 39 -20.72 17.69 -18.66
C GLN A 39 -20.67 16.18 -18.90
N TYR A 40 -20.96 15.74 -20.13
CA TYR A 40 -20.94 14.32 -20.49
C TYR A 40 -19.54 13.69 -20.35
N LEU A 41 -18.49 14.43 -20.74
CA LEU A 41 -17.12 13.98 -20.58
C LEU A 41 -16.74 13.91 -19.10
N ASN A 42 -17.10 14.94 -18.32
CA ASN A 42 -16.91 14.92 -16.86
C ASN A 42 -17.66 13.76 -16.19
N LYS A 43 -18.86 13.41 -16.67
CA LYS A 43 -19.65 12.27 -16.16
C LYS A 43 -18.93 10.95 -16.45
N LYS A 44 -18.43 10.75 -17.67
CA LYS A 44 -17.65 9.55 -18.04
C LYS A 44 -16.40 9.40 -17.16
N ASP A 45 -15.63 10.46 -17.01
CA ASP A 45 -14.41 10.45 -16.21
C ASP A 45 -14.69 10.24 -14.73
N ALA A 46 -15.76 10.86 -14.20
CA ALA A 46 -16.19 10.66 -12.82
C ALA A 46 -16.57 9.19 -12.55
N PHE A 47 -17.26 8.52 -13.48
CA PHE A 47 -17.56 7.09 -13.35
C PHE A 47 -16.30 6.23 -13.39
N LYS A 48 -15.37 6.50 -14.32
CA LYS A 48 -14.11 5.76 -14.40
C LYS A 48 -13.30 5.88 -13.10
N LYS A 49 -13.18 7.10 -12.56
CA LYS A 49 -12.52 7.32 -11.26
C LYS A 49 -13.25 6.65 -10.10
N LEU A 50 -14.58 6.64 -10.11
CA LEU A 50 -15.36 5.97 -9.09
C LEU A 50 -15.13 4.44 -9.12
N GLU A 51 -15.13 3.86 -10.31
CA GLU A 51 -14.83 2.44 -10.52
C GLU A 51 -13.42 2.08 -10.04
N GLU A 52 -12.41 2.89 -10.37
CA GLU A 52 -11.05 2.71 -9.88
C GLU A 52 -10.95 2.77 -8.35
N LYS A 53 -11.61 3.76 -7.71
CA LYS A 53 -11.67 3.86 -6.24
C LYS A 53 -12.36 2.65 -5.61
N LEU A 54 -13.46 2.17 -6.19
CA LEU A 54 -14.17 0.99 -5.71
C LEU A 54 -13.30 -0.26 -5.85
N LYS A 55 -12.65 -0.45 -7.01
CA LYS A 55 -11.71 -1.55 -7.23
C LYS A 55 -10.58 -1.53 -6.20
N GLN A 56 -9.98 -0.36 -5.95
CA GLN A 56 -8.94 -0.22 -4.93
C GLN A 56 -9.45 -0.53 -3.51
N ARG A 57 -10.66 -0.09 -3.17
CA ARG A 57 -11.28 -0.33 -1.86
C ARG A 57 -11.53 -1.82 -1.58
N PHE A 58 -11.99 -2.56 -2.59
CA PHE A 58 -12.29 -3.99 -2.49
C PHE A 58 -11.10 -4.89 -2.82
N LYS A 59 -10.00 -4.33 -3.31
CA LYS A 59 -8.78 -5.09 -3.59
C LYS A 59 -8.18 -5.60 -2.28
N LYS A 60 -8.24 -6.93 -2.08
CA LYS A 60 -7.50 -7.59 -1.01
C LYS A 60 -6.00 -7.40 -1.26
N LYS A 61 -5.30 -6.82 -0.29
CA LYS A 61 -3.83 -6.78 -0.31
C LYS A 61 -3.33 -8.22 -0.19
N LYS A 62 -2.47 -8.65 -1.13
CA LYS A 62 -1.78 -9.93 -0.98
C LYS A 62 -0.93 -9.87 0.29
N SER A 63 -1.01 -10.89 1.14
CA SER A 63 -0.13 -10.99 2.30
C SER A 63 1.32 -11.05 1.82
N ARG A 64 2.20 -10.30 2.49
CA ARG A 64 3.63 -10.38 2.22
C ARG A 64 4.11 -11.79 2.58
N ILE A 65 4.66 -12.51 1.61
CA ILE A 65 5.36 -13.77 1.86
C ILE A 65 6.72 -13.38 2.47
N PRO A 66 7.07 -13.84 3.67
CA PRO A 66 8.36 -13.53 4.27
C PRO A 66 9.49 -14.17 3.45
N THR A 67 10.56 -13.42 3.25
CA THR A 67 11.75 -13.93 2.57
C THR A 67 12.46 -14.94 3.48
N LYS A 68 12.98 -16.01 2.88
CA LYS A 68 13.83 -16.96 3.60
C LYS A 68 15.15 -16.29 4.01
N ILE A 69 15.70 -16.70 5.15
CA ILE A 69 17.03 -16.27 5.61
C ILE A 69 18.08 -16.69 4.56
N ASN A 70 19.04 -15.81 4.27
CA ASN A 70 20.11 -16.09 3.32
C ASN A 70 21.04 -17.23 3.82
N LYS A 71 21.63 -17.99 2.90
CA LYS A 71 22.57 -19.09 3.22
C LYS A 71 23.75 -18.60 4.07
N GLY A 72 24.37 -17.48 3.71
CA GLY A 72 25.50 -16.92 4.46
C GLY A 72 25.13 -16.55 5.91
N THR A 73 23.95 -15.99 6.13
CA THR A 73 23.45 -15.71 7.49
C THR A 73 23.22 -17.00 8.29
N LYS A 74 22.75 -18.08 7.65
CA LYS A 74 22.57 -19.38 8.30
C LYS A 74 23.91 -20.01 8.69
N GLU A 75 24.91 -19.92 7.82
CA GLU A 75 26.27 -20.41 8.06
C GLU A 75 26.93 -19.65 9.22
N LEU A 76 26.79 -18.32 9.25
CA LEU A 76 27.30 -17.49 10.35
C LEU A 76 26.68 -17.90 11.69
N ILE A 77 25.37 -18.12 11.74
CA ILE A 77 24.67 -18.57 12.95
C ILE A 77 25.20 -19.94 13.40
N LEU A 78 25.38 -20.90 12.48
CA LEU A 78 25.91 -22.22 12.80
C LEU A 78 27.34 -22.15 13.34
N LYS A 79 28.19 -21.33 12.70
CA LYS A 79 29.57 -21.11 13.15
C LYS A 79 29.62 -20.52 14.55
N ASN A 80 28.82 -19.50 14.82
CA ASN A 80 28.73 -18.87 16.14
C ASN A 80 28.24 -19.84 17.23
N LYS A 81 27.25 -20.68 16.92
CA LYS A 81 26.78 -21.75 17.83
C LYS A 81 27.90 -22.75 18.13
N LYS A 82 28.67 -23.14 17.12
CA LYS A 82 29.80 -24.08 17.27
C LYS A 82 30.89 -23.51 18.17
N ILE A 83 31.33 -22.28 17.89
CA ILE A 83 32.32 -21.56 18.72
C ILE A 83 31.87 -21.51 20.18
N HIS A 84 30.60 -21.19 20.43
CA HIS A 84 30.08 -21.10 21.78
C HIS A 84 30.05 -22.45 22.51
N SER A 85 29.66 -23.52 21.81
CA SER A 85 29.71 -24.90 22.32
C SER A 85 31.14 -25.30 22.68
N ASP A 86 32.08 -25.07 21.78
CA ASP A 86 33.47 -25.47 21.98
C ASP A 86 34.09 -24.68 23.15
N LYS A 87 33.80 -23.38 23.26
CA LYS A 87 34.16 -22.56 24.43
C LYS A 87 33.63 -23.14 25.74
N LYS A 88 32.39 -23.65 25.79
CA LYS A 88 31.82 -24.28 26.99
C LYS A 88 32.52 -25.59 27.33
N LYS A 89 32.87 -26.41 26.34
CA LYS A 89 33.62 -27.65 26.56
C LYS A 89 35.01 -27.37 27.14
N MET A 90 35.72 -26.39 26.58
CA MET A 90 37.06 -26.02 27.07
C MET A 90 37.04 -25.43 28.49
N ARG A 91 35.93 -24.80 28.89
CA ARG A 91 35.72 -24.32 30.26
C ARG A 91 35.31 -25.42 31.24
N LYS A 92 34.96 -26.61 30.76
CA LYS A 92 34.57 -27.72 31.64
C LYS A 92 35.80 -28.15 32.44
N LYS A 93 35.65 -28.23 33.76
CA LYS A 93 36.75 -28.64 34.64
C LYS A 93 37.24 -30.04 34.26
N VAL A 94 38.54 -30.21 34.14
CA VAL A 94 39.15 -31.51 33.86
C VAL A 94 39.06 -32.37 35.13
N ASN A 95 38.63 -33.61 35.00
CA ASN A 95 38.65 -34.57 36.10
C ASN A 95 40.07 -35.15 36.20
N LEU A 96 40.81 -34.80 37.25
CA LEU A 96 42.15 -35.33 37.56
C LEU A 96 42.09 -36.64 38.38
N SER A 97 41.00 -37.41 38.30
CA SER A 97 40.78 -38.60 39.15
C SER A 97 41.71 -39.80 38.87
N ASN A 98 42.63 -39.71 37.89
CA ASN A 98 43.46 -40.83 37.44
C ASN A 98 44.95 -40.43 37.29
N TYR A 99 45.52 -39.84 38.35
CA TYR A 99 46.97 -39.77 38.59
C TYR A 99 47.25 -40.12 40.04
#